data_AF-A0A7K2XGA6-F1
#
_entry.id   AF-A0A7K2XGA6-F1
#
_cell.length_a   1.000
_cell.length_b   1.000
_cell.length_c   1.000
_cell.angle_alpha   90.00
_cell.angle_beta   90.00
_cell.angle_gamma   90.00
#
_symmetry.space_group_name_H-M   'P 1'
#
loop_
_entity.id
_entity.type
_entity.pdbx_description
1 polymer ?
#
loop_
_entity_poly.entity_id
_entity_poly.type
_entity_poly.pdbx_seq_one_letter_code
_entity_poly.pdbx_strand_id
1 'polypeptide(L)'
;MRRLRPLVEVHRDRRQAPVRFRPATWRPWLEPHGAAQALGLGAVDTTSKSGDRFISRDDLAAAREALSDDPEELRDLFVAVMIWGAGTTNGRAPRYTSAALGDTRLPYVLEATRSAVRVGELPQAYTGFTVQGVRRAFFTKWFATVDDRDAGCERALILDDRVFHSLNALGWSSREAASTRRWAARYAAYVEAMHDWASRLGVTAAWLEWLMFDLNGHVETEQPQLGKFG
;
A
#
# COMPACT_ATOMS: atom_id res chain seq x y z
N MET A 1 -11.77 1.92 19.56
CA MET A 1 -10.65 2.11 20.52
C MET A 1 -10.46 0.97 21.51
N ARG A 2 -11.45 0.56 22.33
CA ARG A 2 -11.24 -0.46 23.38
C ARG A 2 -10.66 -1.79 22.87
N ARG A 3 -11.07 -2.26 21.68
CA ARG A 3 -10.54 -3.49 21.07
C ARG A 3 -9.17 -3.31 20.39
N LEU A 4 -8.81 -2.08 20.03
CA LEU A 4 -7.62 -1.81 19.22
C LEU A 4 -6.35 -1.64 20.07
N ARG A 5 -6.48 -1.05 21.27
CA ARG A 5 -5.33 -0.81 22.17
C ARG A 5 -4.56 -2.09 22.53
N PRO A 6 -5.22 -3.20 22.94
CA PRO A 6 -4.48 -4.43 23.24
C PRO A 6 -3.78 -5.03 22.02
N LEU A 7 -4.40 -4.95 20.84
CA LEU A 7 -3.79 -5.42 19.58
C LEU A 7 -2.51 -4.64 19.28
N VAL A 8 -2.55 -3.31 19.48
CA VAL A 8 -1.36 -2.45 19.31
C VAL A 8 -0.25 -2.83 20.28
N GLU A 9 -0.57 -3.07 21.55
CA GLU A 9 0.41 -3.45 22.57
C GLU A 9 1.11 -4.77 22.23
N VAL A 10 0.35 -5.81 21.83
CA VAL A 10 0.89 -7.13 21.48
C VAL A 10 1.76 -7.08 20.22
N HIS A 11 1.47 -6.19 19.28
CA HIS A 11 2.15 -6.14 17.97
C HIS A 11 3.19 -5.03 17.86
N ARG A 12 3.39 -4.21 18.91
CA ARG A 12 4.15 -2.95 18.87
C ARG A 12 5.53 -3.05 18.21
N ASP A 13 6.23 -4.16 18.40
CA ASP A 13 7.60 -4.35 17.90
C ASP A 13 7.66 -5.04 16.53
N ARG A 14 6.52 -5.49 16.00
CA ARG A 14 6.45 -6.09 14.67
C ARG A 14 6.51 -5.05 13.56
N ARG A 15 7.08 -5.44 12.43
CA ARG A 15 7.26 -4.58 11.24
C ARG A 15 6.95 -5.38 9.99
N GLN A 16 6.61 -4.66 8.92
CA GLN A 16 6.41 -5.28 7.60
C GLN A 16 7.74 -5.82 7.08
N ALA A 17 7.79 -7.13 6.80
CA ALA A 17 8.93 -7.73 6.14
C ALA A 17 9.02 -7.29 4.66
N PRO A 18 10.24 -7.19 4.09
CA PRO A 18 10.40 -6.98 2.65
C PRO A 18 9.71 -8.08 1.83
N VAL A 19 9.21 -7.71 0.66
CA VAL A 19 8.56 -8.61 -0.28
C VAL A 19 9.59 -9.19 -1.23
N ARG A 20 9.68 -10.52 -1.28
CA ARG A 20 10.50 -11.22 -2.27
C ARG A 20 9.83 -11.20 -3.65
N PHE A 21 10.58 -10.91 -4.69
CA PHE A 21 10.15 -11.06 -6.08
C PHE A 21 11.27 -11.63 -6.96
N ARG A 22 10.87 -12.22 -8.09
CA ARG A 22 11.80 -12.79 -9.06
C ARG A 22 11.85 -11.91 -10.32
N PRO A 23 12.93 -11.16 -10.58
CA PRO A 23 13.05 -10.30 -11.75
C PRO A 23 12.72 -11.00 -13.08
N ALA A 24 13.16 -12.25 -13.26
CA ALA A 24 12.90 -13.02 -14.47
C ALA A 24 11.41 -13.27 -14.76
N THR A 25 10.55 -13.31 -13.74
CA THR A 25 9.10 -13.47 -13.92
C THR A 25 8.43 -12.20 -14.43
N TRP A 26 9.00 -11.04 -14.11
CA TRP A 26 8.46 -9.73 -14.49
C TRP A 26 9.03 -9.22 -15.81
N ARG A 27 10.32 -9.48 -16.07
CA ARG A 27 11.07 -8.96 -17.21
C ARG A 27 10.35 -9.04 -18.56
N PRO A 28 9.79 -10.19 -19.01
CA PRO A 28 9.10 -10.28 -20.30
C PRO A 28 7.88 -9.36 -20.45
N TRP A 29 7.28 -8.97 -19.32
CA TRP A 29 6.11 -8.10 -19.27
C TRP A 29 6.47 -6.60 -19.22
N LEU A 30 7.71 -6.27 -18.84
CA LEU A 30 8.17 -4.89 -18.65
C LEU A 30 9.05 -4.39 -19.79
N GLU A 31 9.87 -5.27 -20.37
CA GLU A 31 10.78 -4.92 -21.48
C GLU A 31 10.07 -4.27 -22.69
N PRO A 32 8.89 -4.73 -23.14
CA PRO A 32 8.18 -4.09 -24.25
C PRO A 32 7.78 -2.63 -23.99
N HIS A 33 7.78 -2.20 -22.73
CA HIS A 33 7.37 -0.85 -22.29
C HIS A 33 8.54 -0.01 -21.77
N GLY A 34 9.79 -0.50 -21.92
CA GLY A 34 10.99 0.18 -21.40
C GLY A 34 11.11 0.18 -19.87
N ALA A 35 10.22 -0.50 -19.15
CA ALA A 35 10.10 -0.40 -17.69
C ALA A 35 10.94 -1.45 -16.92
N ALA A 36 11.90 -2.10 -17.58
CA ALA A 36 12.70 -3.15 -16.98
C ALA A 36 13.71 -2.62 -15.94
N GLN A 37 14.00 -1.32 -15.94
CA GLN A 37 14.89 -0.70 -14.95
C GLN A 37 14.34 -0.83 -13.53
N ALA A 38 13.03 -0.80 -13.34
CA ALA A 38 12.36 -1.01 -12.05
C ALA A 38 12.75 -2.34 -11.37
N LEU A 39 13.21 -3.34 -12.12
CA LEU A 39 13.70 -4.62 -11.57
C LEU A 39 15.01 -4.51 -10.81
N GLY A 40 15.71 -3.38 -10.94
CA GLY A 40 16.91 -3.07 -10.18
C GLY A 40 16.63 -2.53 -8.77
N LEU A 41 15.37 -2.19 -8.44
CA LEU A 41 15.01 -1.65 -7.13
C LEU A 41 15.02 -2.72 -6.02
N GLY A 42 15.33 -2.26 -4.81
CA GLY A 42 15.45 -3.11 -3.62
C GLY A 42 16.75 -3.91 -3.54
N ALA A 43 16.88 -4.75 -2.51
CA ALA A 43 18.07 -5.52 -2.21
C ALA A 43 18.12 -6.86 -2.96
N VAL A 44 19.33 -7.32 -3.31
CA VAL A 44 19.53 -8.67 -3.88
C VAL A 44 19.41 -9.73 -2.78
N ASP A 45 18.65 -10.80 -3.04
CA ASP A 45 18.65 -11.99 -2.17
C ASP A 45 19.91 -12.81 -2.46
N THR A 46 20.95 -12.60 -1.65
CA THR A 46 22.25 -13.30 -1.78
C THR A 46 22.16 -14.80 -1.58
N THR A 47 21.05 -15.30 -1.02
CA THR A 47 20.80 -16.72 -0.82
C THR A 47 20.07 -17.38 -2.00
N SER A 48 19.53 -16.58 -2.92
CA SER A 48 18.75 -17.07 -4.05
C SER A 48 19.62 -17.42 -5.26
N LYS A 49 19.57 -18.69 -5.67
CA LYS A 49 20.18 -19.15 -6.94
C LYS A 49 19.49 -18.60 -8.19
N SER A 50 18.29 -18.04 -8.05
CA SER A 50 17.47 -17.52 -9.16
C SER A 50 17.57 -16.00 -9.33
N GLY A 51 18.45 -15.34 -8.56
CA GLY A 51 18.60 -13.88 -8.60
C GLY A 51 17.36 -13.14 -8.09
N ASP A 52 16.66 -13.71 -7.10
CA ASP A 52 15.52 -13.04 -6.48
C ASP A 52 15.98 -11.78 -5.74
N ARG A 53 15.03 -10.87 -5.51
CA ARG A 53 15.27 -9.60 -4.81
C ARG A 53 14.21 -9.38 -3.75
N PHE A 54 14.51 -8.50 -2.81
CA PHE A 54 13.58 -8.01 -1.80
C PHE A 54 13.29 -6.53 -2.04
N ILE A 55 12.02 -6.16 -1.94
CA ILE A 55 11.59 -4.76 -1.98
C ILE A 55 10.74 -4.45 -0.75
N SER A 56 11.07 -3.37 -0.06
CA SER A 56 10.42 -2.89 1.15
C SER A 56 9.71 -1.55 0.90
N ARG A 57 8.94 -1.09 1.90
CA ARG A 57 8.35 0.25 1.87
C ARG A 57 9.43 1.33 1.93
N ASP A 58 10.55 1.07 2.60
CA ASP A 58 11.68 1.99 2.68
C ASP A 58 12.42 2.12 1.34
N ASP A 59 12.54 1.02 0.58
CA ASP A 59 13.09 1.06 -0.79
C ASP A 59 12.22 1.93 -1.71
N LEU A 60 10.88 1.85 -1.57
CA LEU A 60 9.95 2.69 -2.34
C LEU A 60 10.03 4.16 -1.92
N ALA A 61 10.20 4.44 -0.62
CA ALA A 61 10.42 5.79 -0.13
C ALA A 61 11.74 6.38 -0.66
N ALA A 62 12.84 5.62 -0.60
CA ALA A 62 14.12 6.03 -1.15
C ALA A 62 14.05 6.29 -2.67
N ALA A 63 13.35 5.42 -3.41
CA ALA A 63 13.12 5.61 -4.83
C ALA A 63 12.28 6.87 -5.14
N ARG A 64 11.28 7.18 -4.31
CA ARG A 64 10.52 8.44 -4.42
C ARG A 64 11.41 9.66 -4.19
N GLU A 65 12.21 9.66 -3.13
CA GLU A 65 13.09 10.80 -2.80
C GLU A 65 14.14 11.06 -3.89
N ALA A 66 14.53 10.01 -4.63
CA ALA A 66 15.47 10.11 -5.73
C ALA A 66 14.84 10.55 -7.06
N LEU A 67 13.50 10.66 -7.14
CA LEU A 67 12.83 11.07 -8.38
C LEU A 67 13.25 12.46 -8.83
N SER A 68 13.54 12.57 -10.12
CA SER A 68 13.61 13.82 -10.86
C SER A 68 12.27 14.14 -11.53
N ASP A 69 12.27 15.10 -12.45
CA ASP A 69 11.12 15.42 -13.31
C ASP A 69 11.01 14.47 -14.53
N ASP A 70 11.81 13.40 -14.58
CA ASP A 70 11.75 12.39 -15.64
C ASP A 70 10.48 11.50 -15.53
N PRO A 71 9.58 11.51 -16.53
CA PRO A 71 8.41 10.64 -16.55
C PRO A 71 8.73 9.13 -16.52
N GLU A 72 9.92 8.73 -16.99
CA GLU A 72 10.35 7.33 -16.96
C GLU A 72 10.65 6.86 -15.54
N GLU A 73 11.25 7.70 -14.70
CA GLU A 73 11.50 7.39 -13.30
C GLU A 73 10.18 7.25 -12.53
N LEU A 74 9.18 8.07 -12.85
CA LEU A 74 7.84 7.97 -12.26
C LEU A 74 7.13 6.66 -12.66
N ARG A 75 7.25 6.25 -13.93
CA ARG A 75 6.79 4.93 -14.41
C ARG A 75 7.47 3.81 -13.66
N ASP A 76 8.78 3.89 -13.46
CA ASP A 76 9.55 2.83 -12.83
C ASP A 76 9.26 2.73 -11.32
N LEU A 77 9.03 3.86 -10.64
CA LEU A 77 8.48 3.85 -9.28
C LEU A 77 7.11 3.19 -9.23
N PHE A 78 6.20 3.52 -10.17
CA PHE A 78 4.89 2.87 -10.23
C PHE A 78 5.01 1.34 -10.39
N VAL A 79 5.90 0.88 -11.28
CA VAL A 79 6.17 -0.56 -11.45
C VAL A 79 6.72 -1.19 -10.17
N ALA A 80 7.62 -0.51 -9.47
CA ALA A 80 8.14 -0.98 -8.18
C ALA A 80 7.03 -1.14 -7.13
N VAL A 81 6.08 -0.21 -7.07
CA VAL A 81 4.89 -0.31 -6.21
C VAL A 81 4.03 -1.52 -6.58
N MET A 82 3.87 -1.81 -7.88
CA MET A 82 3.11 -2.99 -8.34
C MET A 82 3.81 -4.29 -7.95
N ILE A 83 5.15 -4.35 -8.08
CA ILE A 83 5.96 -5.50 -7.67
C ILE A 83 5.82 -5.74 -6.17
N TRP A 84 6.02 -4.70 -5.36
CA TRP A 84 5.87 -4.77 -3.91
C TRP A 84 4.45 -5.19 -3.51
N GLY A 85 3.43 -4.58 -4.14
CA GLY A 85 2.02 -4.86 -3.84
C GLY A 85 1.52 -6.23 -4.28
N ALA A 86 2.19 -6.89 -5.23
CA ALA A 86 1.83 -8.21 -5.71
C ALA A 86 2.11 -9.33 -4.69
N GLY A 87 3.13 -9.14 -3.85
CA GLY A 87 3.63 -10.21 -3.00
C GLY A 87 4.21 -11.39 -3.80
N THR A 88 4.41 -12.51 -3.11
CA THR A 88 4.94 -13.75 -3.71
C THR A 88 3.84 -14.63 -4.34
N THR A 89 2.57 -14.36 -4.06
CA THR A 89 1.45 -15.25 -4.42
C THR A 89 0.68 -14.81 -5.67
N ASN A 90 0.84 -13.56 -6.12
CA ASN A 90 0.11 -13.06 -7.28
C ASN A 90 0.89 -13.23 -8.59
N GLY A 91 0.92 -14.47 -9.11
CA GLY A 91 1.56 -14.77 -10.39
C GLY A 91 0.96 -14.04 -11.61
N ARG A 92 -0.21 -13.39 -11.47
CA ARG A 92 -0.85 -12.60 -12.53
C ARG A 92 -0.47 -11.12 -12.50
N ALA A 93 0.17 -10.64 -11.44
CA ALA A 93 0.54 -9.24 -11.30
C ALA A 93 1.37 -8.70 -12.50
N PRO A 94 2.39 -9.41 -13.02
CA PRO A 94 3.14 -8.93 -14.18
C PRO A 94 2.25 -8.63 -15.39
N ARG A 95 1.26 -9.49 -15.66
CA ARG A 95 0.29 -9.29 -16.75
C ARG A 95 -0.56 -8.03 -16.55
N TYR A 96 -1.04 -7.79 -15.33
CA TYR A 96 -1.85 -6.61 -15.05
C TYR A 96 -1.03 -5.32 -15.06
N THR A 97 0.22 -5.36 -14.59
CA THR A 97 1.16 -4.25 -14.69
C THR A 97 1.48 -3.95 -16.16
N SER A 98 1.72 -4.96 -17.00
CA SER A 98 1.89 -4.75 -18.44
C SER A 98 0.64 -4.15 -19.10
N ALA A 99 -0.56 -4.53 -18.68
CA ALA A 99 -1.79 -3.93 -19.20
C ALA A 99 -1.89 -2.44 -18.81
N ALA A 100 -1.45 -2.08 -17.59
CA ALA A 100 -1.38 -0.69 -17.16
C ALA A 100 -0.35 0.11 -17.97
N LEU A 101 0.83 -0.47 -18.20
CA LEU A 101 1.90 0.16 -19.00
C LEU A 101 1.49 0.39 -20.46
N GLY A 102 0.64 -0.47 -21.01
CA GLY A 102 0.05 -0.29 -22.34
C GLY A 102 -1.10 0.72 -22.42
N ASP A 103 -1.57 1.25 -21.29
CA ASP A 103 -2.63 2.28 -21.27
C ASP A 103 -2.00 3.65 -21.53
N THR A 104 -2.36 4.28 -22.65
CA THR A 104 -1.82 5.57 -23.07
C THR A 104 -2.07 6.71 -22.09
N ARG A 105 -3.02 6.55 -21.16
CA ARG A 105 -3.33 7.52 -20.12
C ARG A 105 -2.41 7.42 -18.91
N LEU A 106 -1.67 6.32 -18.75
CA LEU A 106 -0.90 6.05 -17.54
C LEU A 106 0.02 7.22 -17.13
N PRO A 107 0.85 7.81 -18.01
CA PRO A 107 1.76 8.90 -17.61
C PRO A 107 1.01 10.09 -16.99
N TYR A 108 -0.10 10.51 -17.64
CA TYR A 108 -0.94 11.60 -17.14
C TYR A 108 -1.61 11.25 -15.81
N VAL A 109 -2.11 10.02 -15.66
CA VAL A 109 -2.76 9.60 -14.40
C VAL A 109 -1.75 9.55 -13.26
N LEU A 110 -0.53 9.04 -13.49
CA LEU A 110 0.51 9.01 -12.45
C LEU A 110 0.83 10.42 -11.98
N GLU A 111 1.06 11.35 -12.90
CA GLU A 111 1.40 12.73 -12.57
C GLU A 111 0.24 13.46 -11.88
N ALA A 112 -0.97 13.39 -12.44
CA ALA A 112 -2.14 14.05 -11.87
C ALA A 112 -2.48 13.53 -10.47
N THR A 113 -2.37 12.23 -10.24
CA THR A 113 -2.67 11.63 -8.93
C THR A 113 -1.54 11.83 -7.93
N ARG A 114 -0.27 11.84 -8.35
CA ARG A 114 0.85 12.29 -7.51
C ARG A 114 0.61 13.73 -7.06
N SER A 115 0.39 14.64 -8.00
CA SER A 115 0.12 16.05 -7.72
C SER A 115 -1.05 16.23 -6.73
N ALA A 116 -2.18 15.57 -6.95
CA ALA A 116 -3.33 15.63 -6.05
C ALA A 116 -3.01 15.07 -4.64
N VAL A 117 -2.28 13.96 -4.54
CA VAL A 117 -1.87 13.39 -3.24
C VAL A 117 -0.96 14.35 -2.47
N ARG A 118 0.01 14.99 -3.14
CA ARG A 118 0.98 15.92 -2.53
C ARG A 118 0.35 17.18 -1.96
N VAL A 119 -0.85 17.57 -2.42
CA VAL A 119 -1.62 18.68 -1.87
C VAL A 119 -2.77 18.23 -0.95
N GLY A 120 -2.90 16.92 -0.70
CA GLY A 120 -3.92 16.35 0.18
C GLY A 120 -5.30 16.14 -0.42
N GLU A 121 -5.46 16.29 -1.73
CA GLU A 121 -6.71 16.09 -2.47
C GLU A 121 -6.96 14.59 -2.76
N LEU A 122 -7.02 13.78 -1.70
CA LEU A 122 -7.21 12.33 -1.79
C LEU A 122 -8.50 11.92 -2.53
N PRO A 123 -9.67 12.58 -2.37
CA PRO A 123 -10.85 12.25 -3.16
C PRO A 123 -10.65 12.49 -4.67
N GLN A 124 -9.90 13.54 -5.04
CA GLN A 124 -9.58 13.84 -6.43
C GLN A 124 -8.62 12.78 -6.99
N ALA A 125 -7.54 12.46 -6.27
CA ALA A 125 -6.61 11.39 -6.65
C ALA A 125 -7.34 10.05 -6.86
N TYR A 126 -8.22 9.70 -5.91
CA TYR A 126 -9.00 8.46 -5.96
C TYR A 126 -9.91 8.39 -7.19
N THR A 127 -10.58 9.49 -7.51
CA THR A 127 -11.49 9.56 -8.67
C THR A 127 -10.70 9.58 -9.98
N GLY A 128 -9.53 10.23 -9.99
CA GLY A 128 -8.68 10.38 -11.16
C GLY A 128 -7.89 9.13 -11.55
N PHE A 129 -7.69 8.18 -10.62
CA PHE A 129 -6.92 6.97 -10.93
C PHE A 129 -7.74 5.95 -11.74
N THR A 130 -7.72 6.11 -13.07
CA THR A 130 -8.41 5.22 -14.01
C THR A 130 -7.42 4.68 -15.04
N VAL A 131 -6.84 3.52 -14.75
CA VAL A 131 -5.87 2.82 -15.61
C VAL A 131 -6.25 1.35 -15.72
N GLN A 132 -6.14 0.76 -16.92
CA GLN A 132 -6.37 -0.66 -17.11
C GLN A 132 -5.44 -1.53 -16.25
N GLY A 133 -5.93 -2.67 -15.75
CA GLY A 133 -5.12 -3.60 -14.95
C GLY A 133 -4.90 -3.19 -13.48
N VAL A 134 -5.16 -1.94 -13.10
CA VAL A 134 -4.96 -1.46 -11.72
C VAL A 134 -6.31 -1.34 -11.00
N ARG A 135 -6.45 -2.05 -9.88
CA ARG A 135 -7.63 -1.96 -9.00
C ARG A 135 -7.34 -1.09 -7.77
N ARG A 136 -8.38 -0.76 -7.01
CA ARG A 136 -8.32 0.04 -5.77
C ARG A 136 -7.19 -0.32 -4.82
N ALA A 137 -7.05 -1.61 -4.52
CA ALA A 137 -6.03 -2.09 -3.60
C ALA A 137 -4.59 -1.79 -4.07
N PHE A 138 -4.37 -1.59 -5.38
CA PHE A 138 -3.07 -1.28 -5.97
C PHE A 138 -2.86 0.22 -6.14
N PHE A 139 -3.85 0.99 -6.59
CA PHE A 139 -3.65 2.44 -6.72
C PHE A 139 -3.55 3.15 -5.36
N THR A 140 -4.14 2.60 -4.28
CA THR A 140 -3.92 3.17 -2.94
C THR A 140 -2.52 2.90 -2.42
N LYS A 141 -1.83 1.85 -2.90
CA LYS A 141 -0.39 1.65 -2.68
C LYS A 141 0.42 2.71 -3.40
N TRP A 142 0.04 3.06 -4.63
CA TRP A 142 0.63 4.18 -5.35
C TRP A 142 0.49 5.48 -4.55
N PHE A 143 -0.72 5.81 -4.08
CA PHE A 143 -0.94 7.02 -3.26
C PHE A 143 -0.08 7.03 -1.99
N ALA A 144 -0.06 5.94 -1.24
CA ALA A 144 0.72 5.84 -0.01
C ALA A 144 2.24 5.93 -0.25
N THR A 145 2.73 5.52 -1.43
CA THR A 145 4.14 5.66 -1.82
C THR A 145 4.47 7.09 -2.19
N VAL A 146 3.69 7.74 -3.05
CA VAL A 146 4.01 9.08 -3.57
C VAL A 146 3.67 10.23 -2.62
N ASP A 147 3.05 9.94 -1.49
CA ASP A 147 2.80 10.94 -0.45
C ASP A 147 4.07 11.30 0.31
N ASP A 148 4.63 12.45 -0.03
CA ASP A 148 5.84 13.05 0.56
C ASP A 148 5.54 14.20 1.52
N ARG A 149 4.26 14.49 1.80
CA ARG A 149 3.84 15.55 2.74
C ARG A 149 4.39 15.29 4.13
N ASP A 150 4.43 16.27 5.02
CA ASP A 150 4.98 16.10 6.38
C ASP A 150 4.28 15.00 7.20
N ALA A 151 4.99 14.46 8.20
CA ALA A 151 4.47 13.37 9.05
C ALA A 151 3.29 13.81 9.94
N GLY A 152 3.10 15.13 10.12
CA GLY A 152 1.95 15.71 10.81
C GLY A 152 0.70 15.83 9.92
N CYS A 153 0.81 15.62 8.61
CA CYS A 153 -0.34 15.62 7.70
C CYS A 153 -1.02 14.25 7.67
N GLU A 154 -2.32 14.25 7.32
CA GLU A 154 -3.05 13.03 7.02
C GLU A 154 -2.61 12.46 5.66
N ARG A 155 -1.48 11.75 5.68
CA ARG A 155 -0.90 11.06 4.52
C ARG A 155 -1.82 9.94 4.03
N ALA A 156 -1.80 9.69 2.72
CA ALA A 156 -2.47 8.59 2.06
C ALA A 156 -2.07 7.24 2.69
N LEU A 157 -3.05 6.35 2.80
CA LEU A 157 -2.90 5.01 3.37
C LEU A 157 -3.45 3.96 2.39
N ILE A 158 -2.99 2.72 2.52
CA ILE A 158 -3.35 1.60 1.68
C ILE A 158 -4.68 1.01 2.14
N LEU A 159 -5.66 0.99 1.24
CA LEU A 159 -6.96 0.37 1.48
C LEU A 159 -7.16 -0.86 0.59
N ASP A 160 -6.51 -1.96 0.96
CA ASP A 160 -6.74 -3.27 0.36
C ASP A 160 -7.75 -4.12 1.15
N ASP A 161 -8.03 -5.32 0.63
CA ASP A 161 -9.07 -6.17 1.20
C ASP A 161 -8.69 -6.67 2.60
N ARG A 162 -7.40 -6.88 2.92
CA ARG A 162 -6.99 -7.31 4.27
C ARG A 162 -7.19 -6.21 5.29
N VAL A 163 -6.79 -4.99 4.96
CA VAL A 163 -7.07 -3.81 5.77
C VAL A 163 -8.57 -3.67 5.96
N PHE A 164 -9.34 -3.80 4.89
CA PHE A 164 -10.80 -3.69 4.93
C PHE A 164 -11.46 -4.78 5.80
N HIS A 165 -10.96 -6.03 5.77
CA HIS A 165 -11.42 -7.10 6.65
C HIS A 165 -11.22 -6.76 8.12
N SER A 166 -10.04 -6.27 8.50
CA SER A 166 -9.74 -5.87 9.88
C SER A 166 -10.63 -4.72 10.35
N LEU A 167 -10.83 -3.71 9.50
CA LEU A 167 -11.74 -2.60 9.81
C LEU A 167 -13.17 -3.09 10.04
N ASN A 168 -13.69 -3.97 9.18
CA ASN A 168 -15.02 -4.55 9.34
C ASN A 168 -15.13 -5.40 10.62
N ALA A 169 -14.10 -6.19 10.94
CA ALA A 169 -14.08 -7.03 12.15
C ALA A 169 -14.04 -6.20 13.45
N LEU A 170 -13.48 -4.98 13.38
CA LEU A 170 -13.55 -3.97 14.43
C LEU A 170 -14.92 -3.24 14.49
N GLY A 171 -15.83 -3.54 13.56
CA GLY A 171 -17.15 -2.92 13.47
C GLY A 171 -17.15 -1.56 12.78
N TRP A 172 -16.07 -1.19 12.09
CA TRP A 172 -16.00 0.10 11.39
C TRP A 172 -16.61 0.00 9.98
N SER A 173 -17.48 0.96 9.65
CA SER A 173 -18.15 1.06 8.36
C SER A 173 -17.72 2.33 7.62
N SER A 174 -16.98 2.18 6.53
CA SER A 174 -16.58 3.31 5.66
C SER A 174 -17.76 4.12 5.13
N ARG A 175 -18.92 3.47 4.89
CA ARG A 175 -20.12 4.17 4.40
C ARG A 175 -20.71 5.08 5.46
N GLU A 176 -20.76 4.61 6.71
CA GLU A 176 -21.26 5.41 7.83
C GLU A 176 -20.30 6.55 8.15
N ALA A 177 -19.00 6.24 8.21
CA ALA A 177 -17.94 7.23 8.44
C ALA A 177 -18.00 8.39 7.43
N ALA A 178 -18.20 8.08 6.14
CA ALA A 178 -18.29 9.10 5.09
C ALA A 178 -19.70 9.65 4.85
N SER A 179 -20.74 9.11 5.50
CA SER A 179 -22.15 9.43 5.23
C SER A 179 -22.55 9.37 3.75
N THR A 180 -21.87 8.55 2.94
CA THR A 180 -22.10 8.45 1.49
C THR A 180 -21.67 7.11 0.92
N ARG A 181 -22.18 6.78 -0.26
CA ARG A 181 -21.77 5.58 -1.02
C ARG A 181 -20.54 5.83 -1.91
N ARG A 182 -20.15 7.10 -2.13
CA ARG A 182 -19.04 7.48 -3.00
C ARG A 182 -17.71 6.97 -2.43
N TRP A 183 -17.02 6.13 -3.19
CA TRP A 183 -15.78 5.48 -2.74
C TRP A 183 -14.64 6.47 -2.45
N ALA A 184 -14.53 7.57 -3.20
CA ALA A 184 -13.52 8.60 -2.95
C ALA A 184 -13.66 9.24 -1.56
N ALA A 185 -14.89 9.61 -1.18
CA ALA A 185 -15.17 10.14 0.16
C ALA A 185 -14.97 9.08 1.26
N ARG A 186 -15.34 7.83 0.98
CA ARG A 186 -15.11 6.68 1.88
C ARG A 186 -13.62 6.40 2.12
N TYR A 187 -12.78 6.63 1.12
CA TYR A 187 -11.33 6.53 1.24
C TYR A 187 -10.76 7.65 2.09
N ALA A 188 -11.19 8.90 1.88
CA ALA A 188 -10.77 10.03 2.72
C ALA A 188 -11.16 9.81 4.19
N ALA A 189 -12.41 9.41 4.46
CA ALA A 189 -12.87 9.10 5.82
C ALA A 189 -12.12 7.92 6.47
N TYR A 190 -11.65 6.96 5.66
CA TYR A 190 -10.76 5.90 6.14
C TYR A 190 -9.41 6.47 6.60
N VAL A 191 -8.79 7.32 5.78
CA VAL A 191 -7.48 7.93 6.09
C VAL A 191 -7.59 8.77 7.36
N GLU A 192 -8.56 9.68 7.44
CA GLU A 192 -8.83 10.52 8.61
C GLU A 192 -9.00 9.66 9.88
N ALA A 193 -9.86 8.63 9.83
CA ALA A 193 -10.09 7.75 10.97
C ALA A 193 -8.83 7.02 11.44
N MET A 194 -8.00 6.54 10.52
CA MET A 194 -6.74 5.86 10.85
C MET A 194 -5.72 6.79 11.49
N HIS A 195 -5.62 8.04 11.01
CA HIS A 195 -4.75 9.05 11.62
C HIS A 195 -5.22 9.45 13.02
N ASP A 196 -6.52 9.70 13.21
CA ASP A 196 -7.09 9.97 14.54
C ASP A 196 -6.83 8.81 15.51
N TRP A 197 -7.05 7.57 15.08
CA TRP A 197 -6.81 6.40 15.92
C TRP A 197 -5.33 6.23 16.25
N ALA A 198 -4.45 6.37 15.25
CA ALA A 198 -3.02 6.24 15.44
C ALA A 198 -2.48 7.27 16.44
N SER A 199 -2.92 8.52 16.31
CA SER A 199 -2.60 9.61 17.26
C SER A 199 -3.01 9.25 18.69
N ARG A 200 -4.25 8.80 18.91
CA ARG A 200 -4.76 8.39 20.23
C ARG A 200 -4.09 7.13 20.81
N LEU A 201 -3.45 6.34 19.96
CA LEU A 201 -2.74 5.10 20.34
C LEU A 201 -1.22 5.32 20.48
N GLY A 202 -0.70 6.50 20.12
CA GLY A 202 0.72 6.80 20.17
C GLY A 202 1.55 6.01 19.14
N VAL A 203 0.98 5.74 17.97
CA VAL A 203 1.65 5.04 16.85
C VAL A 203 1.48 5.85 15.56
N THR A 204 2.22 5.49 14.51
CA THR A 204 2.03 6.12 13.19
C THR A 204 0.86 5.49 12.44
N ALA A 205 0.17 6.26 11.61
CA ALA A 205 -0.96 5.75 10.83
C ALA A 205 -0.53 4.69 9.81
N ALA A 206 0.67 4.82 9.22
CA ALA A 206 1.27 3.83 8.34
C ALA A 206 1.55 2.50 9.07
N TRP A 207 2.01 2.55 10.33
CA TRP A 207 2.18 1.33 11.12
C TRP A 207 0.82 0.71 11.51
N LEU A 208 -0.17 1.54 11.86
CA LEU A 208 -1.51 1.05 12.17
C LEU A 208 -2.19 0.42 10.94
N GLU A 209 -2.03 0.99 9.75
CA GLU A 209 -2.44 0.40 8.47
C GLU A 209 -1.78 -0.96 8.25
N TRP A 210 -0.47 -1.07 8.47
CA TRP A 210 0.23 -2.34 8.39
C TRP A 210 -0.31 -3.36 9.39
N LEU A 211 -0.62 -2.96 10.63
CA LEU A 211 -1.26 -3.83 11.61
C LEU A 211 -2.61 -4.33 11.09
N MET A 212 -3.44 -3.48 10.50
CA MET A 212 -4.71 -3.90 9.90
C MET A 212 -4.49 -4.92 8.76
N PHE A 213 -3.45 -4.74 7.96
CA PHE A 213 -3.07 -5.68 6.92
C PHE A 213 -2.61 -7.03 7.49
N ASP A 214 -1.80 -7.02 8.56
CA ASP A 214 -1.28 -8.21 9.24
C ASP A 214 -2.40 -9.03 9.89
N LEU A 215 -3.32 -8.36 10.59
CA LEU A 215 -4.46 -8.99 11.25
C LEU A 215 -5.43 -9.64 10.25
N ASN A 216 -5.64 -9.05 9.07
CA ASN A 216 -6.53 -9.58 8.02
C ASN A 216 -7.90 -10.09 8.55
N GLY A 217 -8.54 -9.32 9.44
CA GLY A 217 -9.82 -9.68 10.06
C GLY A 217 -9.71 -10.46 11.38
N HIS A 218 -8.54 -10.97 11.75
CA HIS A 218 -8.30 -11.70 13.00
C HIS A 218 -8.02 -10.72 14.16
N VAL A 219 -9.08 -10.09 14.69
CA VAL A 219 -9.00 -9.02 15.71
C VAL A 219 -9.37 -9.49 17.12
N GLU A 220 -9.36 -10.80 17.35
CA GLU A 220 -9.53 -11.40 18.66
C GLU A 220 -8.18 -11.40 19.38
N THR A 221 -8.13 -10.79 20.56
CA THR A 221 -7.00 -10.95 21.47
C THR A 221 -7.18 -12.28 22.17
N GLU A 222 -6.22 -13.20 22.04
CA GLU A 222 -6.21 -14.42 22.86
C GLU A 222 -6.45 -14.01 24.33
N GLN A 223 -7.58 -14.41 24.89
CA GLN A 223 -7.74 -14.34 26.34
C GLN A 223 -6.78 -15.39 26.91
N PRO A 224 -5.95 -15.05 27.91
CA PRO A 224 -5.25 -16.08 28.66
C PRO A 224 -6.30 -17.05 29.17
N GLN A 225 -6.17 -18.34 28.85
CA GLN A 225 -7.03 -19.37 29.43
C GLN A 225 -6.82 -19.35 30.94
N LEU A 226 -7.71 -18.66 31.66
CA LEU A 226 -7.84 -18.81 33.10
C LEU A 226 -8.17 -20.28 33.37
N GLY A 227 -7.25 -20.93 34.07
CA GLY A 227 -7.15 -22.38 34.18
C GLY A 227 -8.42 -23.06 34.64
N LYS A 228 -8.65 -24.26 34.08
CA LYS A 228 -9.34 -25.32 34.80
C LYS A 228 -8.29 -26.03 35.67
N PHE A 229 -8.03 -25.49 36.86
CA PHE A 229 -7.57 -26.33 37.95
C PHE A 229 -8.82 -26.97 38.56
N GLY A 230 -9.06 -28.22 38.17
CA GLY A 230 -9.93 -29.14 38.90
C GLY A 230 -9.14 -29.83 40.00
#